data_AF-A0A7C6HPB3-F1
#
_entry.id   AF-A0A7C6HPB3-F1
#
_cell.length_a   1.000
_cell.length_b   1.000
_cell.length_c   1.000
_cell.angle_alpha   90.00
_cell.angle_beta   90.00
_cell.angle_gamma   90.00
#
_symmetry.space_group_name_H-M   'P 1'
#
loop_
_entity.id
_entity.type
_entity.pdbx_description
1 polymer ?
#
loop_
_entity_poly.entity_id
_entity_poly.type
_entity_poly.pdbx_seq_one_letter_code
_entity_poly.pdbx_strand_id
1 'polypeptide(L)'
;MPPLPDAAKENTPEGAEAFIRYYFDVANGLYMDPKPGLIPGISDQDCVACQRTETTIRDLSLSNSHARTEPFVITSMERIGGGAPGVQRFNMVAHAPANATVSQDGSESNLGDEATLQGIGAAIWDGNQWKLYDLALEPR
;
A
#
# COMPACT_ATOMS: atom_id res chain seq x y z
N MET A 1 11.96 7.53 -1.61
CA MET A 1 11.01 6.83 -0.73
C MET A 1 10.87 7.64 0.55
N PRO A 2 9.67 7.68 1.16
CA PRO A 2 9.52 8.25 2.50
C PRO A 2 10.44 7.54 3.51
N PRO A 3 10.86 8.21 4.59
CA PRO A 3 11.61 7.57 5.67
C PRO A 3 10.71 6.61 6.46
N LEU A 4 11.26 5.47 6.88
CA LEU A 4 10.54 4.52 7.74
C LEU A 4 10.30 5.15 9.13
N PRO A 5 9.06 5.19 9.63
CA PRO A 5 8.75 5.71 10.97
C PRO A 5 9.48 4.96 12.08
N ASP A 6 9.86 5.65 13.16
CA ASP A 6 10.56 5.02 14.28
C ASP A 6 9.72 3.91 14.95
N ALA A 7 8.41 4.12 15.09
CA ALA A 7 7.50 3.09 15.61
C ALA A 7 7.54 1.80 14.77
N ALA A 8 7.70 1.92 13.44
CA ALA A 8 7.78 0.78 12.53
C ALA A 8 9.11 0.01 12.61
N LYS A 9 10.03 0.39 13.50
CA LYS A 9 11.27 -0.36 13.77
C LYS A 9 11.12 -1.34 14.93
N GLU A 10 10.00 -1.30 15.64
CA GLU A 10 9.74 -2.14 16.79
C GLU A 10 8.74 -3.25 16.46
N ASN A 11 9.00 -4.47 16.95
CA ASN A 11 8.06 -5.59 16.85
C ASN A 11 6.92 -5.41 17.86
N THR A 12 6.13 -4.37 17.65
CA THR A 12 4.96 -4.05 18.47
C THR A 12 3.70 -3.97 17.61
N PRO A 13 2.55 -4.20 18.25
CA PRO A 13 1.23 -3.86 17.74
C PRO A 13 1.16 -2.50 17.00
N GLU A 14 1.76 -1.45 17.56
CA GLU A 14 1.79 -0.08 17.02
C GLU A 14 2.79 0.04 15.87
N GLY A 15 3.92 -0.66 15.94
CA GLY A 15 4.91 -0.70 14.87
C GLY A 15 4.35 -1.31 13.58
N ALA A 16 3.51 -2.34 13.68
CA ALA A 16 2.82 -2.90 12.53
C ALA A 16 1.85 -1.91 11.88
N GLU A 17 1.09 -1.16 12.66
CA GLU A 17 0.20 -0.12 12.12
C GLU A 17 1.01 0.97 11.41
N ALA A 18 2.05 1.48 12.07
CA ALA A 18 2.93 2.50 11.50
C ALA A 18 3.58 2.01 10.19
N PHE A 19 3.96 0.74 10.13
CA PHE A 19 4.50 0.12 8.92
C PHE A 19 3.47 0.01 7.79
N ILE A 20 2.24 -0.41 8.07
CA ILE A 20 1.20 -0.51 7.03
C ILE A 20 0.92 0.89 6.45
N ARG A 21 0.82 1.92 7.29
CA ARG A 21 0.69 3.32 6.81
C ARG A 21 1.86 3.72 5.92
N TYR A 22 3.09 3.42 6.37
CA TYR A 22 4.29 3.63 5.57
C TYR A 22 4.25 2.91 4.21
N TYR A 23 3.76 1.67 4.15
CA TYR A 23 3.58 0.95 2.89
C TYR A 23 2.69 1.73 1.92
N PHE A 24 1.57 2.28 2.40
CA PHE A 24 0.67 3.08 1.57
C PHE A 24 1.33 4.39 1.10
N ASP A 25 2.13 5.05 1.95
CA ASP A 25 2.90 6.22 1.55
C ASP A 25 3.92 5.90 0.43
N VAL A 26 4.60 4.76 0.56
CA VAL A 26 5.52 4.26 -0.49
C VAL A 26 4.72 3.96 -1.76
N ALA A 27 3.64 3.19 -1.68
CA ALA A 27 2.83 2.82 -2.82
C ALA A 27 2.27 4.06 -3.54
N ASN A 28 1.67 5.00 -2.83
CA ASN A 28 1.17 6.26 -3.38
C ASN A 28 2.28 7.03 -4.11
N GLY A 29 3.46 7.15 -3.49
CA GLY A 29 4.62 7.76 -4.12
C GLY A 29 5.04 7.06 -5.42
N LEU A 30 4.94 5.73 -5.48
CA LEU A 30 5.28 4.95 -6.67
C LEU A 30 4.19 4.96 -7.74
N TYR A 31 2.92 5.19 -7.38
CA TYR A 31 1.89 5.49 -8.37
C TYR A 31 2.15 6.84 -9.05
N MET A 32 2.62 7.83 -8.28
CA MET A 32 2.87 9.20 -8.78
C MET A 32 4.25 9.39 -9.42
N ASP A 33 5.24 8.58 -9.06
CA ASP A 33 6.60 8.57 -9.61
C ASP A 33 7.08 7.11 -9.78
N PRO A 34 6.65 6.44 -10.87
CA PRO A 34 6.81 5.00 -11.03
C PRO A 34 8.26 4.51 -11.08
N LYS A 35 8.62 3.75 -10.04
CA LYS A 35 9.93 3.10 -9.87
C LYS A 35 9.71 1.63 -9.47
N PRO A 36 9.60 0.71 -10.45
CA PRO A 36 9.35 -0.70 -10.17
C PRO A 36 10.49 -1.33 -9.37
N GLY A 37 10.19 -2.41 -8.66
CA GLY A 37 11.13 -3.21 -7.88
C GLY A 37 11.23 -2.83 -6.40
N LEU A 38 10.45 -1.84 -5.94
CA LEU A 38 10.51 -1.36 -4.56
C LEU A 38 9.48 -2.02 -3.63
N ILE A 39 8.28 -2.35 -4.14
CA ILE A 39 7.23 -3.02 -3.35
C ILE A 39 7.68 -4.39 -2.82
N PRO A 40 8.39 -5.26 -3.59
CA PRO A 40 8.85 -6.56 -3.09
C PRO A 40 9.78 -6.48 -1.88
N GLY A 41 10.48 -5.36 -1.68
CA GLY A 41 11.37 -5.17 -0.52
C GLY A 41 10.64 -4.96 0.80
N ILE A 42 9.38 -4.52 0.74
CA ILE A 42 8.54 -4.18 1.91
C ILE A 42 7.27 -5.04 1.98
N SER A 43 7.19 -6.11 1.21
CA SER A 43 6.06 -7.03 1.19
C SER A 43 6.52 -8.47 1.36
N ASP A 44 5.62 -9.28 1.89
CA ASP A 44 5.75 -10.73 1.84
C ASP A 44 5.58 -11.20 0.39
N GLN A 45 6.34 -12.24 0.02
CA GLN A 45 6.32 -12.77 -1.35
C GLN A 45 4.93 -13.28 -1.76
N ASP A 46 4.12 -13.74 -0.80
CA ASP A 46 2.81 -14.34 -1.05
C ASP A 46 1.68 -13.29 -1.00
N CYS A 47 2.00 -12.02 -0.75
CA CYS A 47 1.03 -10.92 -0.76
C CYS A 47 0.54 -10.60 -2.20
N VAL A 48 -0.60 -11.17 -2.59
CA VAL A 48 -1.19 -10.99 -3.92
C VAL A 48 -1.46 -9.52 -4.26
N ALA A 49 -1.98 -8.74 -3.32
CA ALA A 49 -2.22 -7.31 -3.52
C ALA A 49 -0.92 -6.51 -3.72
N CYS A 50 0.16 -6.91 -3.07
CA CYS A 50 1.48 -6.31 -3.23
C CYS A 50 2.04 -6.57 -4.64
N GLN A 51 1.90 -7.81 -5.13
CA GLN A 51 2.29 -8.17 -6.49
C GLN A 51 1.50 -7.40 -7.55
N ARG A 52 0.18 -7.21 -7.34
CA ARG A 52 -0.65 -6.37 -8.21
C ARG A 52 -0.19 -4.92 -8.20
N THR A 53 0.11 -4.37 -7.02
CA THR A 53 0.63 -3.00 -6.89
C THR A 53 1.95 -2.83 -7.67
N GLU A 54 2.88 -3.76 -7.50
CA GLU A 54 4.16 -3.77 -8.26
C GLU A 54 3.94 -3.88 -9.77
N THR A 55 2.97 -4.68 -10.20
CA THR A 55 2.61 -4.81 -11.62
C THR A 55 2.09 -3.48 -12.17
N THR A 56 1.17 -2.82 -11.46
CA THR A 56 0.64 -1.52 -11.88
C THR A 56 1.73 -0.45 -11.94
N ILE A 57 2.63 -0.40 -10.96
CA ILE A 57 3.77 0.53 -10.97
C ILE A 57 4.68 0.28 -12.18
N ARG A 58 4.92 -0.99 -12.51
CA ARG A 58 5.69 -1.35 -13.71
C ARG A 58 5.00 -0.90 -14.98
N ASP A 59 3.69 -1.11 -15.10
CA ASP A 59 2.92 -0.71 -16.28
C ASP A 59 2.95 0.82 -16.46
N LEU A 60 2.72 1.57 -15.38
CA LEU A 60 2.83 3.03 -15.37
C LEU A 60 4.21 3.52 -15.81
N SER A 61 5.28 2.85 -15.33
CA SER A 61 6.66 3.16 -15.73
C SER A 61 6.89 2.89 -17.22
N LEU A 62 6.42 1.76 -17.75
CA LEU A 62 6.56 1.40 -19.17
C LEU A 62 5.81 2.36 -20.09
N SER A 63 4.65 2.87 -19.68
CA SER A 63 3.86 3.84 -20.44
C SER A 63 4.28 5.29 -20.22
N ASN A 64 5.32 5.57 -19.41
CA ASN A 64 5.72 6.92 -19.00
C ASN A 64 4.54 7.74 -18.47
N SER A 65 3.73 7.11 -17.62
CA SER A 65 2.53 7.70 -17.06
C SER A 65 2.52 7.58 -15.54
N HIS A 66 1.74 8.39 -14.84
CA HIS A 66 1.68 8.39 -13.38
C HIS A 66 0.28 8.74 -12.88
N ALA A 67 -0.06 8.35 -11.66
CA ALA A 67 -1.27 8.84 -11.02
C ALA A 67 -1.17 10.35 -10.76
N ARG A 68 -2.26 11.07 -10.99
CA ARG A 68 -2.32 12.52 -10.76
C ARG A 68 -2.16 12.85 -9.28
N THR A 69 -2.86 12.11 -8.42
CA THR A 69 -2.84 12.29 -6.97
C THR A 69 -2.60 10.96 -6.28
N GLU A 70 -2.43 11.00 -4.96
CA GLU A 70 -2.33 9.80 -4.13
C GLU A 70 -3.59 8.92 -4.31
N PRO A 71 -3.44 7.64 -4.70
CA PRO A 71 -4.61 6.77 -4.93
C PRO A 71 -5.30 6.27 -3.66
N PHE A 72 -4.63 6.28 -2.50
CA PHE A 72 -5.17 5.71 -1.28
C PHE A 72 -4.90 6.60 -0.06
N VAL A 73 -5.93 6.85 0.76
CA VAL A 73 -5.82 7.55 2.04
C VAL A 73 -6.36 6.65 3.14
N ILE A 74 -5.50 6.20 4.06
CA ILE A 74 -5.91 5.32 5.15
C ILE A 74 -6.64 6.12 6.24
N THR A 75 -7.95 5.95 6.32
CA THR A 75 -8.84 6.70 7.23
C THR A 75 -9.06 5.99 8.56
N SER A 76 -8.99 4.65 8.59
CA SER A 76 -9.10 3.89 9.84
C SER A 76 -8.25 2.62 9.81
N MET A 77 -7.71 2.27 10.98
CA MET A 77 -7.06 1.00 11.25
C MET A 77 -7.43 0.55 12.67
N GLU A 78 -8.17 -0.55 12.79
CA GLU A 78 -8.59 -1.11 14.07
C GLU A 78 -8.01 -2.51 14.23
N ARG A 79 -7.28 -2.75 15.32
CA ARG A 79 -6.70 -4.06 15.60
C ARG A 79 -7.79 -5.10 15.86
N ILE A 80 -7.71 -6.24 15.17
CA ILE A 80 -8.68 -7.34 15.33
C ILE A 80 -8.11 -8.60 15.99
N GLY A 81 -6.80 -8.61 16.27
CA GLY A 81 -6.11 -9.76 16.87
C GLY A 81 -6.09 -11.01 15.98
N GLY A 82 -5.52 -12.10 16.51
CA GLY A 82 -5.37 -13.37 15.80
C GLY A 82 -4.38 -13.35 14.63
N GLY A 83 -4.09 -14.53 14.08
CA GLY A 83 -3.10 -14.72 12.99
C GLY A 83 -2.01 -15.70 13.35
N ALA A 84 -1.09 -15.94 12.40
CA ALA A 84 0.12 -16.70 12.66
C ALA A 84 1.06 -15.93 13.63
N PRO A 85 2.01 -16.61 14.30
CA PRO A 85 3.00 -15.94 15.13
C PRO A 85 3.71 -14.81 14.37
N GLY A 86 3.81 -13.62 14.98
CA GLY A 86 4.45 -12.45 14.38
C GLY A 86 3.57 -11.65 13.41
N VAL A 87 2.33 -12.07 13.14
CA VAL A 87 1.38 -11.34 12.28
C VAL A 87 0.50 -10.43 13.13
N GLN A 88 0.36 -9.18 12.70
CA GLN A 88 -0.60 -8.20 13.22
C GLN A 88 -1.65 -7.92 12.14
N ARG A 89 -2.93 -7.96 12.52
CA ARG A 89 -4.07 -7.78 11.60
C ARG A 89 -4.94 -6.61 12.03
N PHE A 90 -5.48 -5.91 11.04
CA PHE A 90 -6.29 -4.72 11.22
C PHE A 90 -7.52 -4.78 10.31
N ASN A 91 -8.68 -4.40 10.84
CA ASN A 91 -9.76 -3.87 10.02
C ASN A 91 -9.32 -2.51 9.51
N MET A 92 -9.34 -2.32 8.20
CA MET A 92 -8.89 -1.10 7.56
C MET A 92 -10.02 -0.44 6.80
N VAL A 93 -10.02 0.88 6.81
CA VAL A 93 -10.81 1.70 5.90
C VAL A 93 -9.85 2.64 5.17
N ALA A 94 -9.94 2.65 3.85
CA ALA A 94 -9.21 3.56 2.98
C ALA A 94 -10.19 4.33 2.11
N HIS A 95 -9.94 5.62 1.92
CA HIS A 95 -10.59 6.42 0.89
C HIS A 95 -9.72 6.38 -0.36
N ALA A 96 -10.32 6.03 -1.49
CA ALA A 96 -9.71 6.14 -2.81
C ALA A 96 -10.39 7.32 -3.52
N PRO A 97 -9.74 8.49 -3.65
CA PRO A 97 -10.33 9.62 -4.36
C PRO A 97 -10.45 9.31 -5.85
N ALA A 98 -11.38 9.98 -6.54
CA ALA A 98 -11.41 9.96 -8.00
C ALA A 98 -10.05 10.41 -8.55
N ASN A 99 -9.45 9.60 -9.42
CA ASN A 99 -8.07 9.79 -9.85
C ASN A 99 -7.91 9.50 -11.34
N ALA A 100 -6.82 10.02 -11.91
CA ALA A 100 -6.49 9.85 -13.31
C ALA A 100 -5.02 9.45 -13.45
N THR A 101 -4.72 8.67 -14.48
CA THR A 101 -3.36 8.46 -14.96
C THR A 101 -3.03 9.55 -15.98
N VAL A 102 -1.93 10.27 -15.76
CA VAL A 102 -1.38 11.32 -16.64
C VAL A 102 -0.24 10.72 -17.46
N SER A 103 -0.39 10.74 -18.77
CA SER A 103 0.60 10.27 -19.75
C SER A 103 1.69 11.33 -20.00
N GLN A 104 2.76 10.93 -20.69
CA GLN A 104 3.87 11.82 -21.07
C GLN A 104 3.42 13.04 -21.89
N ASP A 105 2.40 12.90 -22.73
CA ASP A 105 1.85 13.97 -23.56
C ASP A 105 0.84 14.86 -22.80
N GLY A 106 0.63 14.60 -21.52
CA GLY A 106 -0.34 15.28 -20.67
C GLY A 106 -1.78 14.81 -20.85
N SER A 107 -2.02 13.79 -21.67
CA SER A 107 -3.35 13.16 -21.76
C SER A 107 -3.67 12.43 -20.47
N GLU A 108 -4.97 12.37 -20.15
CA GLU A 108 -5.45 11.80 -18.91
C GLU A 108 -6.44 10.68 -19.19
N SER A 109 -6.32 9.61 -18.41
CA SER A 109 -7.23 8.47 -18.44
C SER A 109 -7.72 8.16 -17.03
N ASN A 110 -8.94 7.64 -16.89
CA ASN A 110 -9.50 7.33 -15.58
C ASN A 110 -8.68 6.19 -14.94
N LEU A 111 -8.17 6.42 -13.72
CA LEU A 111 -7.52 5.40 -12.91
C LEU A 111 -8.53 4.71 -11.97
N GLY A 112 -9.52 5.47 -11.48
CA GLY A 112 -10.61 4.98 -10.66
C GLY A 112 -11.54 6.12 -10.22
N ASP A 113 -12.81 5.79 -10.03
CA ASP A 113 -13.78 6.69 -9.41
C ASP A 113 -13.60 6.75 -7.89
N GLU A 114 -14.21 7.74 -7.26
CA GLU A 114 -14.16 7.86 -5.80
C GLU A 114 -14.83 6.65 -5.12
N ALA A 115 -14.14 6.04 -4.16
CA ALA A 115 -14.62 4.89 -3.42
C ALA A 115 -14.15 4.89 -1.96
N THR A 116 -14.93 4.25 -1.09
CA THR A 116 -14.45 3.82 0.23
C THR A 116 -14.16 2.33 0.16
N LEU A 117 -12.92 1.96 0.44
CA LEU A 117 -12.45 0.59 0.49
C LEU A 117 -12.39 0.13 1.95
N GLN A 118 -12.83 -1.09 2.22
CA GLN A 118 -12.77 -1.68 3.56
C GLN A 118 -12.33 -3.14 3.49
N GLY A 119 -11.69 -3.61 4.56
CA GLY A 119 -11.33 -5.02 4.68
C GLY A 119 -10.17 -5.23 5.63
N ILE A 120 -9.30 -6.18 5.30
CA ILE A 120 -8.22 -6.62 6.18
C ILE A 120 -6.88 -6.22 5.61
N GLY A 121 -6.05 -5.59 6.43
CA GLY A 121 -4.61 -5.52 6.19
C GLY A 121 -3.85 -6.21 7.30
N ALA A 122 -2.71 -6.80 6.94
CA ALA A 122 -1.86 -7.49 7.89
C ALA A 122 -0.38 -7.21 7.60
N ALA A 123 0.41 -7.10 8.67
CA ALA A 123 1.86 -7.03 8.59
C ALA A 123 2.47 -8.18 9.39
N ILE A 124 3.61 -8.70 8.92
CA ILE A 124 4.37 -9.75 9.58
C ILE A 124 5.75 -9.24 9.95
N TRP A 125 6.21 -9.59 11.16
CA TRP A 125 7.60 -9.36 11.56
C TRP A 125 8.47 -10.51 11.10
N ASP A 126 9.46 -10.25 10.23
CA ASP A 126 10.33 -11.30 9.64
C ASP A 126 11.56 -11.65 10.50
N GLY A 127 11.65 -11.06 11.69
CA GLY A 127 12.80 -11.17 12.59
C GLY A 127 13.67 -9.91 12.60
N ASN A 128 13.59 -9.08 11.58
CA ASN A 128 14.36 -7.83 11.47
C ASN A 128 13.49 -6.61 11.17
N GLN A 129 12.43 -6.77 10.39
CA GLN A 129 11.55 -5.67 9.98
C GLN A 129 10.11 -6.16 9.75
N TRP A 130 9.19 -5.20 9.71
CA TRP A 130 7.84 -5.46 9.22
C TRP A 130 7.83 -5.60 7.69
N LYS A 131 6.94 -6.47 7.22
CA LYS A 131 6.55 -6.60 5.81
C LYS A 131 5.04 -6.63 5.70
N LEU A 132 4.51 -6.11 4.59
CA LEU A 132 3.08 -6.21 4.34
C LEU A 132 2.78 -7.66 3.98
N TYR A 133 1.99 -8.31 4.83
CA TYR A 133 1.74 -9.74 4.77
C TYR A 133 0.51 -10.07 3.93
N ASP A 134 -0.56 -9.31 4.12
CA ASP A 134 -1.80 -9.48 3.38
C ASP A 134 -2.55 -8.13 3.29
N LEU A 135 -3.30 -7.96 2.21
CA LEU A 135 -4.13 -6.78 1.99
C LEU A 135 -5.32 -7.17 1.11
N ALA A 136 -6.49 -7.19 1.71
CA ALA A 136 -7.76 -7.46 1.07
C ALA A 136 -8.71 -6.31 1.38
N LEU A 137 -8.72 -5.29 0.52
CA LEU A 137 -9.63 -4.15 0.58
C LEU A 137 -10.59 -4.20 -0.60
N GLU A 138 -11.88 -4.07 -0.32
CA GLU A 138 -12.95 -4.10 -1.32
C GLU A 138 -13.80 -2.83 -1.22
N PRO A 139 -14.38 -2.34 -2.34
CA PRO A 139 -15.35 -1.26 -2.31
C PRO A 139 -16.53 -1.61 -1.40
N ARG A 140 -16.96 -0.65 -0.59
CA ARG A 140 -18.15 -0.77 0.27
C ARG A 140 -19.45 -0.69 -0.53
#